data_AF-A0A920MUW7-F1
#
_entry.id   AF-A0A920MUW7-F1
#
_cell.length_a   1.000
_cell.length_b   1.000
_cell.length_c   1.000
_cell.angle_alpha   90.00
_cell.angle_beta   90.00
_cell.angle_gamma   90.00
#
_symmetry.space_group_name_H-M   'P 1'
#
loop_
_entity.id
_entity.type
_entity.pdbx_description
1 polymer ?
#
loop_
_entity_poly.entity_id
_entity_poly.type
_entity_poly.pdbx_seq_one_letter_code
_entity_poly.pdbx_strand_id
1 'polypeptide(L)' 'MIENRFEILGLETSGESIYQVELPEGMALVLGNETSGLNKETVEKLSKIISIPLANNIESLT' A
#
# COMPACT_ATOMS: atom_id res chain seq x y z
N MET A 1 7.53 -27.74 1.34
CA MET A 1 6.99 -26.85 0.30
C MET A 1 6.70 -25.53 0.96
N ILE A 2 7.47 -24.49 0.70
CA ILE A 2 7.20 -23.14 1.22
C ILE A 2 6.52 -22.41 0.06
N GLU A 3 5.19 -22.46 0.00
CA GLU A 3 4.43 -21.53 -0.82
C GLU A 3 4.61 -20.15 -0.17
N ASN A 4 5.45 -19.31 -0.75
CA ASN A 4 5.66 -17.94 -0.30
C ASN A 4 4.36 -17.15 -0.47
N ARG A 5 3.48 -17.17 0.55
CA ARG A 5 2.25 -16.38 0.60
C ARG A 5 2.60 -14.94 0.95
N PHE A 6 2.97 -14.16 -0.06
CA PHE A 6 3.01 -12.71 0.09
C PHE A 6 1.59 -12.17 0.14
N GLU A 7 1.29 -11.35 1.14
CA GLU A 7 0.09 -10.53 1.13
C GLU A 7 0.33 -9.31 0.25
N ILE A 8 -0.61 -9.03 -0.68
CA ILE A 8 -0.44 -7.95 -1.66
C ILE A 8 -1.12 -6.70 -1.13
N LEU A 9 -0.32 -5.69 -0.78
CA LEU A 9 -0.78 -4.45 -0.18
C LEU A 9 -0.59 -3.29 -1.14
N GLY A 10 -1.60 -2.44 -1.30
CA GLY A 10 -1.46 -1.17 -1.99
C GLY A 10 -0.88 -0.12 -1.06
N LEU A 11 0.07 0.67 -1.55
CA LEU A 11 0.55 1.85 -0.85
C LEU A 11 0.04 3.10 -1.57
N GLU A 12 -0.75 3.89 -0.88
CA GLU A 12 -1.39 5.11 -1.39
C GLU A 12 -1.28 6.26 -0.36
N THR A 13 -1.61 7.47 -0.79
CA THR A 13 -1.69 8.64 0.10
C THR A 13 -2.84 8.56 1.09
N SER A 14 -3.82 7.68 0.83
CA SER A 14 -4.95 7.39 1.69
C SER A 14 -5.05 5.89 1.97
N GLY A 15 -5.64 5.52 3.10
CA GLY A 15 -5.67 4.13 3.59
C GLY A 15 -5.26 4.06 5.06
N GLU A 16 -5.20 2.85 5.61
CA GLU A 16 -4.79 2.68 7.00
C GLU A 16 -3.31 3.03 7.19
N SER A 17 -2.98 3.83 8.21
CA SER A 17 -1.60 4.22 8.48
C SER A 17 -0.73 3.00 8.78
N ILE A 18 0.45 2.93 8.18
CA ILE A 18 1.45 1.88 8.46
C ILE A 18 1.83 1.79 9.94
N TYR A 19 1.65 2.87 10.71
CA TYR A 19 1.96 2.91 12.14
C TYR A 19 0.81 2.39 13.03
N GLN A 20 -0.36 2.11 12.44
CA GLN A 20 -1.57 1.69 13.15
C GLN A 20 -2.04 0.28 12.76
N VAL A 21 -1.30 -0.39 11.88
CA VAL A 21 -1.66 -1.71 11.36
C VAL A 21 -0.57 -2.72 11.68
N GLU A 22 -0.97 -3.96 11.94
CA GLU A 22 -0.04 -5.07 11.92
C GLU A 22 0.32 -5.37 10.45
N LEU A 23 1.62 -5.32 10.16
CA LEU A 23 2.15 -5.62 8.84
C LEU A 23 2.55 -7.09 8.76
N PRO A 24 2.13 -7.83 7.71
CA PRO A 24 2.48 -9.23 7.54
C PRO A 24 3.99 -9.40 7.33
N GLU A 25 4.53 -10.53 7.78
CA GLU A 25 5.96 -10.86 7.67
C GLU A 25 6.42 -10.96 6.19
N GLY A 26 5.55 -11.47 5.31
CA GLY A 26 5.77 -11.50 3.87
C GLY A 26 4.74 -10.65 3.13
N MET A 27 5.18 -9.51 2.57
CA MET A 27 4.32 -8.65 1.76
C MET A 27 4.94 -8.26 0.42
N ALA A 28 4.08 -7.97 -0.55
CA ALA A 28 4.42 -7.27 -1.76
C ALA A 28 3.67 -5.93 -1.78
N LEU A 29 4.42 -4.83 -1.92
CA LEU A 29 3.83 -3.49 -2.03
C LEU A 29 3.57 -3.14 -3.49
N VAL A 30 2.36 -2.69 -3.77
CA VAL A 30 1.95 -2.19 -5.07
C VAL A 30 1.84 -0.67 -5.00
N LEU A 31 2.65 0.01 -5.79
CA LEU A 31 2.68 1.46 -5.89
C LEU A 31 1.82 1.91 -7.07
N GLY A 32 0.99 2.91 -6.83
CA GLY A 32 0.25 3.59 -7.87
C GLY A 32 1.18 4.41 -8.79
N ASN A 33 0.66 4.75 -9.96
CA ASN A 33 1.31 5.78 -10.78
C ASN A 33 1.27 7.13 -10.05
N GLU A 34 2.31 7.94 -10.18
CA GLU A 34 2.44 9.24 -9.50
C GLU A 34 1.25 10.18 -9.72
N THR A 35 0.64 10.15 -10.91
CA THR A 35 -0.48 11.04 -11.27
C THR A 35 -1.83 10.38 -11.03
N SER A 36 -1.98 9.10 -11.37
CA SER A 36 -3.29 8.44 -11.39
C SER A 36 -3.52 7.45 -10.25
N GLY A 37 -2.53 7.24 -9.37
CA GLY A 37 -2.58 6.23 -8.32
C GLY A 37 -2.75 4.81 -8.86
N LEU A 38 -3.33 3.95 -8.03
CA LEU A 38 -3.72 2.57 -8.37
C LEU A 38 -5.03 2.55 -9.17
N ASN A 39 -5.05 1.79 -10.26
CA ASN A 39 -6.28 1.58 -11.02
C ASN A 39 -7.25 0.62 -10.30
N LYS A 40 -8.53 0.68 -10.67
CA LYS A 40 -9.59 -0.11 -10.04
C LYS A 40 -9.33 -1.61 -10.06
N GLU A 41 -8.88 -2.15 -11.19
CA GLU A 41 -8.61 -3.59 -11.36
C GLU A 41 -7.48 -4.06 -10.43
N THR A 42 -6.50 -3.18 -10.16
CA THR A 42 -5.42 -3.45 -9.22
C THR A 42 -5.94 -3.45 -7.80
N VAL A 43 -6.73 -2.43 -7.43
CA VAL A 43 -7.33 -2.30 -6.09
C VAL A 43 -8.17 -3.53 -5.72
N GLU A 44 -8.93 -4.08 -6.66
CA GLU A 44 -9.76 -5.28 -6.45
C GLU A 44 -8.95 -6.55 -6.13
N LYS A 45 -7.63 -6.56 -6.39
CA LYS A 45 -6.72 -7.69 -6.12
C LYS A 45 -5.90 -7.51 -4.85
N LEU A 46 -6.00 -6.36 -4.18
CA LEU A 46 -5.24 -6.07 -2.97
C LEU A 46 -5.95 -6.62 -1.74
N SER A 47 -5.17 -7.10 -0.76
CA SER A 47 -5.70 -7.48 0.55
C SER A 47 -6.10 -6.25 1.36
N LYS A 48 -5.29 -5.18 1.29
CA LYS A 48 -5.59 -3.87 1.90
C LYS A 48 -4.82 -2.74 1.24
N ILE A 49 -5.27 -1.52 1.51
CA ILE A 49 -4.56 -0.28 1.17
C ILE A 49 -4.02 0.34 2.46
N ILE A 50 -2.72 0.57 2.48
CA ILE A 50 -2.01 1.24 3.57
C ILE A 50 -1.49 2.60 3.10
N SER A 51 -1.24 3.50 4.06
CA SER A 51 -0.69 4.82 3.80
C SER A 51 0.48 5.14 4.72
N ILE A 52 1.42 5.94 4.22
CA ILE A 52 2.45 6.57 5.05
C ILE A 52 1.95 7.98 5.39
N PRO A 53 1.63 8.28 6.66
CA PRO A 53 1.22 9.62 7.05
C PRO A 53 2.31 10.64 6.72
N LEU A 54 1.92 11.66 5.97
CA LEU A 54 2.79 12.78 5.62
C LEU A 54 2.57 13.92 6.62
N ALA A 55 3.67 14.56 7.03
CA ALA A 55 3.65 15.74 7.88
C ALA A 55 4.06 16.97 7.06
N ASN A 56 3.74 18.17 7.55
CA ASN A 56 4.18 19.45 6.98
C ASN A 56 3.65 19.78 5.57
N ASN A 57 2.41 19.37 5.25
CA ASN A 57 1.72 19.70 3.98
C ASN A 57 2.45 19.27 2.70
N ILE A 58 3.25 18.19 2.75
CA ILE A 58 3.78 17.56 1.55
C ILE A 58 2.78 16.54 1.00
N GLU A 59 2.65 16.48 -0.32
CA GLU A 59 1.65 15.62 -1.00
C GLU A 59 2.15 14.19 -1.23
N SER A 60 3.46 13.97 -1.37
CA SER A 60 4.07 12.65 -1.58
C SER A 60 5.53 12.59 -1.12
N LEU A 61 6.05 11.37 -0.94
CA LEU A 61 7.48 11.07 -0.73
C LEU A 61 8.03 10.59 -2.07
N THR A 62 8.84 11.40 -2.73
CA THR A 62 9.46 11.10 -4.04
C THR A 62 10.56 10.05 -3.92
#